data_AF-A0A970A4N6-F1
#
_entry.id   AF-A0A970A4N6-F1
#
_cell.length_a   1.000
_cell.length_b   1.000
_cell.length_c   1.000
_cell.angle_alpha   90.00
_cell.angle_beta   90.00
_cell.angle_gamma   90.00
#
_symmetry.space_group_name_H-M   'P 1'
#
loop_
_entity.id
_entity.type
_entity.pdbx_description
1 polymer ?
#
loop_
_entity_poly.entity_id
_entity_poly.type
_entity_poly.pdbx_seq_one_letter_code
_entity_poly.pdbx_strand_id
1 'polypeptide(L)'
;MKPEEIGAYINSRLKYYLQTFLLTFKSNETFLTEEDKDLIYGTLVYLILDNDYIPDDVPHIGYFDDMRVFVEATRYFLAKHPETSDLIDRKALVEDLDFIEKCKGITFDSGEIDIRYIKALGKKNTMSYQELSKEVMKKYASL
;
A
#
# COMPACT_ATOMS: atom_id res chain seq x y z
N MET A 1 22.42 -1.86 1.81
CA MET A 1 21.73 -2.19 3.07
C MET A 1 21.93 -3.66 3.36
N LYS A 2 22.06 -3.99 4.63
CA LYS A 2 21.95 -5.38 5.11
C LYS A 2 20.49 -5.84 5.04
N PRO A 3 20.21 -7.15 4.91
CA PRO A 3 18.84 -7.66 4.88
C PRO A 3 17.98 -7.18 6.07
N GLU A 4 18.55 -7.14 7.27
CA GLU A 4 17.88 -6.64 8.48
C GLU A 4 17.37 -5.20 8.34
N GLU A 5 18.18 -4.34 7.71
CA GLU A 5 17.85 -2.92 7.47
C GLU A 5 16.74 -2.78 6.42
N ILE A 6 16.74 -3.65 5.41
CA ILE A 6 15.68 -3.72 4.37
C ILE A 6 14.35 -4.08 5.02
N GLY A 7 14.32 -5.15 5.83
CA GLY A 7 13.09 -5.57 6.50
C GLY A 7 12.58 -4.55 7.51
N ALA A 8 13.47 -3.92 8.28
CA ALA A 8 13.08 -2.85 9.19
C ALA A 8 12.47 -1.64 8.44
N TYR A 9 13.05 -1.28 7.29
CA TYR A 9 12.53 -0.22 6.44
C TYR A 9 11.14 -0.56 5.90
N ILE A 10 10.99 -1.74 5.27
CA ILE A 10 9.70 -2.21 4.72
C ILE A 10 8.61 -2.18 5.80
N ASN A 11 8.87 -2.78 6.95
CA ASN A 11 7.90 -2.82 8.05
C ASN A 11 7.53 -1.42 8.54
N SER A 12 8.52 -0.53 8.67
CA SER A 12 8.28 0.86 9.08
C SER A 12 7.42 1.62 8.07
N ARG A 13 7.67 1.43 6.77
CA ARG A 13 6.92 2.12 5.71
C ARG A 13 5.53 1.54 5.52
N LEU A 14 5.37 0.23 5.66
CA LEU A 14 4.06 -0.41 5.64
C LEU A 14 3.16 0.12 6.78
N LYS A 15 3.69 0.25 8.01
CA LYS A 15 2.95 0.89 9.12
C LYS A 15 2.55 2.32 8.81
N TYR A 16 3.47 3.10 8.24
CA TYR A 16 3.20 4.48 7.83
C TYR A 16 2.04 4.55 6.83
N TYR A 17 2.07 3.73 5.80
CA TYR A 17 1.02 3.73 4.77
C TYR A 17 -0.32 3.19 5.27
N LEU A 18 -0.31 2.14 6.09
CA LEU A 18 -1.51 1.64 6.76
C LEU A 18 -2.21 2.75 7.53
N GLN A 19 -1.48 3.48 8.38
CA GLN A 19 -2.05 4.61 9.12
C GLN A 19 -2.56 5.72 8.18
N THR A 20 -1.80 6.01 7.13
CA THR A 20 -2.09 7.12 6.23
C THR A 20 -3.32 6.86 5.36
N PHE A 21 -3.46 5.67 4.76
CA PHE A 21 -4.64 5.30 3.98
C PHE A 21 -5.88 5.27 4.86
N LEU A 22 -5.75 4.69 6.06
CA LEU A 22 -6.89 4.59 6.96
C LEU A 22 -7.36 5.97 7.45
N LEU A 23 -6.42 6.87 7.74
CA LEU A 23 -6.73 8.23 8.14
C LEU A 23 -7.30 9.04 6.96
N THR A 24 -6.73 8.89 5.78
CA THR A 24 -7.13 9.61 4.56
C THR A 24 -8.57 9.29 4.19
N PHE A 25 -8.93 7.99 4.16
CA PHE A 25 -10.29 7.56 3.88
C PHE A 25 -11.27 8.12 4.92
N LYS A 26 -10.97 7.92 6.21
CA LYS A 26 -11.85 8.37 7.29
C LYS A 26 -12.08 9.88 7.29
N SER A 27 -11.06 10.66 6.95
CA SER A 27 -11.13 12.13 7.03
C SER A 27 -11.77 12.76 5.78
N ASN A 28 -11.80 12.04 4.65
CA ASN A 28 -12.20 12.61 3.36
C ASN A 28 -13.27 11.80 2.63
N GLU A 29 -13.86 10.77 3.24
CA GLU A 29 -14.79 9.83 2.59
C GLU A 29 -15.88 10.51 1.74
N THR A 30 -16.40 11.65 2.22
CA THR A 30 -17.45 12.43 1.54
C THR A 30 -16.97 13.17 0.29
N PHE A 31 -15.66 13.41 0.17
CA PHE A 31 -15.03 14.16 -0.93
C PHE A 31 -14.32 13.25 -1.94
N LEU A 32 -14.10 11.98 -1.59
CA LEU A 32 -13.49 11.00 -2.48
C LEU A 32 -14.42 10.64 -3.63
N THR A 33 -13.88 10.65 -4.86
CA THR A 33 -14.61 10.12 -6.01
C THR A 33 -14.72 8.60 -5.91
N GLU A 34 -15.68 8.00 -6.62
CA GLU A 34 -15.81 6.52 -6.64
C GLU A 34 -14.52 5.82 -7.09
N GLU A 35 -13.78 6.43 -8.02
CA GLU A 35 -12.49 5.90 -8.45
C GLU A 35 -11.41 5.94 -7.34
N ASP A 36 -11.47 6.95 -6.46
CA ASP A 36 -10.54 7.04 -5.33
C ASP A 36 -10.89 6.02 -4.26
N LYS A 37 -12.19 5.81 -4.04
CA LYS A 37 -12.68 4.73 -3.18
C LYS A 37 -12.23 3.38 -3.75
N ASP A 38 -12.46 3.10 -5.03
CA ASP A 38 -12.02 1.86 -5.68
C ASP A 38 -10.51 1.63 -5.50
N LEU A 39 -9.68 2.68 -5.58
CA LEU A 39 -8.25 2.58 -5.34
C LEU A 39 -7.93 2.23 -3.88
N ILE A 40 -8.53 2.93 -2.91
CA ILE A 40 -8.29 2.71 -1.48
C ILE A 40 -8.79 1.33 -1.05
N TYR A 41 -10.04 0.99 -1.39
CA TYR A 41 -10.62 -0.32 -1.14
C TYR A 41 -9.78 -1.41 -1.81
N GLY A 42 -9.39 -1.21 -3.06
CA GLY A 42 -8.55 -2.15 -3.80
C GLY A 42 -7.19 -2.39 -3.16
N THR A 43 -6.58 -1.32 -2.64
CA THR A 43 -5.32 -1.38 -1.89
C THR A 43 -5.50 -2.23 -0.64
N LEU A 44 -6.52 -1.95 0.18
CA LEU A 44 -6.79 -2.74 1.40
C LEU A 44 -7.16 -4.20 1.11
N VAL A 45 -7.90 -4.43 0.03
CA VAL A 45 -8.26 -5.79 -0.42
C VAL A 45 -7.02 -6.55 -0.85
N TYR A 46 -6.10 -5.93 -1.59
CA TYR A 46 -4.85 -6.59 -1.99
C TYR A 46 -4.13 -7.16 -0.77
N LEU A 47 -3.97 -6.35 0.29
CA LEU A 47 -3.24 -6.74 1.50
C LEU A 47 -3.82 -7.97 2.19
N ILE A 48 -5.13 -8.20 2.10
CA ILE A 48 -5.78 -9.36 2.75
C ILE A 48 -5.88 -10.57 1.83
N LEU A 49 -5.52 -10.44 0.55
CA LEU A 49 -5.47 -11.56 -0.37
C LEU A 49 -4.11 -12.23 -0.27
N ASP A 50 -4.09 -13.56 -0.28
CA ASP A 50 -2.86 -14.37 -0.36
C ASP A 50 -2.30 -14.37 -1.80
N ASN A 51 -2.19 -13.19 -2.42
CA ASN A 51 -1.70 -13.01 -3.80
C ASN A 51 -0.28 -12.44 -3.85
N ASP A 52 0.44 -12.45 -2.72
CA ASP A 52 1.78 -11.90 -2.62
C ASP A 52 2.76 -12.71 -3.49
N TYR A 53 3.61 -12.01 -4.25
CA TYR A 53 4.68 -12.67 -5.02
C TYR A 53 5.80 -13.15 -4.11
N ILE A 54 5.98 -12.47 -2.97
CA ILE A 54 6.85 -12.87 -1.88
C ILE A 54 5.97 -13.30 -0.70
N PRO A 55 6.02 -14.57 -0.27
CA PRO A 55 5.30 -14.99 0.94
C PRO A 55 5.70 -14.15 2.16
N ASP A 56 4.72 -13.77 2.99
CA ASP A 56 4.90 -12.92 4.18
C ASP A 56 5.93 -13.48 5.19
N ASP A 57 6.11 -14.80 5.22
CA ASP A 57 7.05 -15.49 6.11
C ASP A 57 8.51 -15.42 5.63
N VAL A 58 8.77 -14.90 4.43
CA VAL A 58 10.12 -14.73 3.92
C VAL A 58 10.85 -13.65 4.74
N PRO A 59 11.97 -13.99 5.41
CA PRO A 59 12.69 -13.07 6.25
C PRO A 59 13.06 -11.78 5.51
N HIS A 60 12.80 -10.65 6.16
CA HIS A 60 13.17 -9.31 5.74
C HIS A 60 12.48 -8.74 4.49
N ILE A 61 11.77 -9.55 3.70
CA ILE A 61 11.20 -9.09 2.42
C ILE A 61 9.75 -9.51 2.20
N GLY A 62 9.15 -10.32 3.07
CA GLY A 62 7.76 -10.81 2.91
C GLY A 62 6.76 -9.70 2.58
N TYR A 63 6.81 -8.60 3.33
CA TYR A 63 5.91 -7.46 3.13
C TYR A 63 6.34 -6.47 2.05
N PHE A 64 7.30 -6.82 1.20
CA PHE A 64 7.79 -5.89 0.17
C PHE A 64 6.72 -5.60 -0.87
N ASP A 65 5.95 -6.60 -1.30
CA ASP A 65 4.88 -6.39 -2.28
C ASP A 65 3.75 -5.53 -1.70
N ASP A 66 3.34 -5.78 -0.46
CA ASP A 66 2.38 -4.96 0.27
C ASP A 66 2.81 -3.49 0.32
N MET A 67 4.08 -3.23 0.65
CA MET A 67 4.64 -1.88 0.64
C MET A 67 4.58 -1.27 -0.77
N ARG A 68 4.95 -2.02 -1.81
CA ARG A 68 4.93 -1.53 -3.20
C ARG A 68 3.53 -1.14 -3.64
N VAL A 69 2.51 -1.93 -3.30
CA VAL A 69 1.11 -1.62 -3.62
C VAL A 69 0.69 -0.30 -2.98
N PHE A 70 1.05 -0.06 -1.72
CA PHE A 70 0.79 1.22 -1.07
C PHE A 70 1.50 2.40 -1.73
N VAL A 71 2.78 2.24 -2.06
CA VAL A 71 3.58 3.29 -2.70
C VAL A 71 3.00 3.65 -4.07
N GLU A 72 2.61 2.66 -4.87
CA GLU A 72 2.03 2.90 -6.19
C GLU A 72 0.62 3.50 -6.12
N ALA A 73 -0.23 3.00 -5.21
CA ALA A 73 -1.55 3.61 -4.97
C ALA A 73 -1.42 5.06 -4.49
N THR A 74 -0.45 5.34 -3.62
CA THR A 74 -0.12 6.69 -3.15
C THR A 74 0.31 7.61 -4.29
N ARG A 75 1.26 7.15 -5.11
CA ARG A 75 1.78 7.90 -6.26
C ARG A 75 0.65 8.27 -7.21
N TYR A 76 -0.24 7.31 -7.49
CA TYR A 76 -1.40 7.54 -8.32
C TYR A 76 -2.37 8.56 -7.70
N PHE A 77 -2.70 8.38 -6.41
CA PHE A 77 -3.63 9.26 -5.70
C PHE A 77 -3.13 10.72 -5.68
N LEU A 78 -1.86 10.95 -5.32
CA LEU A 78 -1.27 12.29 -5.29
C LEU A 78 -1.08 12.93 -6.65
N ALA A 79 -1.00 12.15 -7.72
CA ALA A 79 -0.98 12.67 -9.10
C ALA A 79 -2.35 13.21 -9.51
N LYS A 80 -3.44 12.64 -8.98
CA LYS A 80 -4.83 13.06 -9.23
C LYS A 80 -5.29 14.19 -8.29
N HIS A 81 -4.83 14.16 -7.05
CA HIS A 81 -5.20 15.11 -5.99
C HIS A 81 -3.94 15.81 -5.43
N PRO A 82 -3.29 16.69 -6.21
CA PRO A 82 -2.05 17.32 -5.77
C PRO A 82 -2.20 18.19 -4.51
N GLU A 83 -3.41 18.69 -4.24
CA GLU A 83 -3.78 19.53 -3.10
C GLU A 83 -3.90 18.76 -1.78
N THR A 84 -4.06 17.43 -1.80
CA THR A 84 -4.17 16.61 -0.59
C THR A 84 -2.81 16.23 0.01
N SER A 85 -1.76 17.01 -0.28
CA SER A 85 -0.38 16.66 0.10
C SER A 85 -0.13 16.68 1.61
N ASP A 86 -1.06 17.20 2.40
CA ASP A 86 -0.92 17.27 3.86
C ASP A 86 -1.08 15.90 4.53
N LEU A 87 -1.66 14.92 3.83
CA LEU A 87 -1.90 13.58 4.35
C LEU A 87 -0.75 12.60 4.06
N ILE A 88 -0.01 12.84 2.97
CA ILE A 88 1.09 11.98 2.53
C ILE A 88 2.30 12.85 2.24
N ASP A 89 3.40 12.59 2.96
CA ASP A 89 4.64 13.29 2.74
C ASP A 89 5.24 12.91 1.38
N ARG A 90 5.26 13.88 0.45
CA ARG A 90 5.83 13.72 -0.89
C ARG A 90 7.31 13.35 -0.84
N LYS A 91 8.05 13.84 0.15
CA LYS A 91 9.47 13.49 0.35
C LYS A 91 9.60 12.01 0.69
N ALA A 92 8.76 11.53 1.61
CA ALA A 92 8.73 10.13 1.99
C ALA A 92 8.34 9.23 0.80
N LEU A 93 7.38 9.64 -0.04
CA LEU A 93 7.03 8.92 -1.26
C LEU A 93 8.22 8.80 -2.23
N VAL A 94 8.97 9.89 -2.45
CA VAL A 94 10.15 9.86 -3.34
C VAL A 94 11.23 8.92 -2.76
N GLU A 95 11.48 8.99 -1.46
CA GLU A 95 12.41 8.09 -0.77
C GLU A 95 12.00 6.61 -0.91
N ASP A 96 10.70 6.31 -0.83
CA ASP A 96 10.18 4.95 -1.00
C ASP A 96 10.28 4.45 -2.44
N LEU A 97 10.02 5.31 -3.43
CA LEU A 97 10.19 4.98 -4.84
C LEU A 97 11.67 4.68 -5.15
N ASP A 98 12.59 5.49 -4.63
CA ASP A 98 14.03 5.27 -4.75
C ASP A 98 14.46 3.97 -4.05
N PHE A 99 13.86 3.65 -2.91
CA PHE A 99 14.10 2.39 -2.20
C PHE A 99 13.64 1.19 -3.03
N ILE A 100 12.42 1.22 -3.57
CA ILE A 100 11.88 0.16 -4.43
C ILE A 100 12.79 -0.05 -5.64
N GLU A 101 13.25 1.02 -6.29
CA GLU A 101 14.17 0.95 -7.43
C GLU A 101 15.46 0.19 -7.07
N LYS A 102 16.07 0.53 -5.92
CA LYS A 102 17.28 -0.13 -5.42
C LYS A 102 17.04 -1.59 -5.07
N CYS A 103 15.80 -1.95 -4.75
CA CYS A 103 15.39 -3.29 -4.35
C CYS A 103 14.74 -4.12 -5.48
N LYS A 104 14.65 -3.62 -6.71
CA LYS A 104 14.02 -4.34 -7.85
C LYS A 104 14.62 -5.72 -8.14
N GLY A 105 15.88 -5.96 -7.77
CA GLY A 105 16.52 -7.26 -7.92
C GLY A 105 16.10 -8.32 -6.89
N ILE A 106 15.24 -7.96 -5.92
CA ILE A 106 14.80 -8.85 -4.83
C ILE A 106 13.53 -9.61 -5.22
N THR A 107 12.68 -9.05 -6.08
CA THR A 107 11.46 -9.70 -6.57
C THR A 107 11.75 -10.50 -7.86
N PHE A 108 11.11 -11.66 -8.01
CA PHE A 108 11.16 -12.43 -9.27
C PHE A 108 10.36 -11.77 -10.39
N ASP A 109 9.46 -10.84 -10.05
CA ASP A 109 8.73 -10.02 -11.00
C ASP A 109 9.19 -8.56 -10.90
N SER A 110 9.73 -8.04 -11.99
CA SER A 110 10.09 -6.63 -12.17
C SER A 110 8.89 -5.77 -12.55
N GLY A 111 7.70 -6.36 -12.67
CA GLY A 111 6.48 -5.70 -13.11
C GLY A 111 6.05 -4.57 -12.19
N GLU A 112 5.64 -3.44 -12.78
CA GLU A 112 4.95 -2.37 -12.08
C GLU A 112 3.59 -2.88 -11.54
N ILE A 113 3.17 -2.41 -10.36
CA ILE A 113 1.84 -2.72 -9.85
C ILE A 113 0.79 -2.08 -10.78
N ASP A 114 -0.07 -2.89 -11.41
CA ASP A 114 -1.13 -2.36 -12.28
C ASP A 114 -2.25 -1.74 -11.44
N ILE A 115 -2.30 -0.41 -11.40
CA ILE A 115 -3.34 0.35 -10.70
C ILE A 115 -4.76 -0.03 -11.17
N ARG A 116 -4.95 -0.45 -12.42
CA ARG A 116 -6.27 -0.90 -12.91
C ARG A 116 -6.69 -2.20 -12.25
N TYR A 117 -5.74 -3.09 -11.98
CA TYR A 117 -6.00 -4.31 -11.21
C TYR A 117 -6.39 -3.97 -9.78
N ILE A 118 -5.64 -3.09 -9.12
CA ILE A 118 -5.95 -2.63 -7.75
C ILE A 118 -7.37 -2.04 -7.69
N LYS A 119 -7.69 -1.09 -8.57
CA LYS A 119 -9.06 -0.51 -8.63
C LYS A 119 -10.13 -1.57 -8.92
N ALA A 120 -9.85 -2.55 -9.77
CA ALA A 120 -10.79 -3.64 -10.05
C ALA A 120 -11.04 -4.53 -8.82
N LEU A 121 -10.05 -4.71 -7.94
CA LEU A 121 -10.26 -5.36 -6.64
C LEU A 121 -11.21 -4.55 -5.77
N GLY A 122 -11.00 -3.24 -5.66
CA GLY A 122 -11.87 -2.36 -4.87
C GLY A 122 -13.30 -2.33 -5.39
N LYS A 123 -13.48 -2.27 -6.71
CA LYS A 123 -14.82 -2.28 -7.34
C LYS A 123 -15.57 -3.60 -7.12
N LYS A 124 -14.85 -4.73 -7.04
CA LYS A 124 -15.43 -6.06 -6.80
C LYS A 124 -15.64 -6.37 -5.32
N ASN A 125 -15.04 -5.57 -4.44
CA ASN A 125 -15.11 -5.79 -3.01
C ASN A 125 -16.53 -5.56 -2.48
N THR A 126 -16.97 -6.47 -1.62
CA THR A 126 -18.29 -6.42 -0.98
C THR A 126 -18.20 -6.05 0.50
N MET A 127 -17.00 -6.00 1.09
CA MET A 127 -16.79 -5.64 2.48
C MET A 127 -16.85 -4.11 2.65
N SER A 128 -17.44 -3.66 3.76
CA SER A 128 -17.35 -2.26 4.17
C SER A 128 -15.90 -1.88 4.51
N TYR A 129 -15.61 -0.59 4.46
CA TYR A 129 -14.31 -0.06 4.88
C TYR A 129 -13.95 -0.47 6.31
N GLN A 130 -14.92 -0.48 7.23
CA GLN A 130 -14.71 -0.89 8.62
C GLN A 130 -14.30 -2.37 8.72
N GLU A 131 -14.92 -3.24 7.92
CA GLU A 131 -14.58 -4.67 7.87
C GLU A 131 -13.18 -4.89 7.28
N LEU A 132 -12.85 -4.23 6.16
CA LEU A 132 -11.51 -4.31 5.56
C LEU A 132 -10.43 -3.80 6.51
N SER A 133 -10.66 -2.63 7.12
CA SER A 133 -9.73 -2.04 8.08
C SER A 133 -9.45 -3.01 9.22
N LYS A 134 -10.48 -3.73 9.69
CA LYS A 134 -10.33 -4.72 10.76
C LYS A 134 -9.50 -5.93 10.34
N GLU A 135 -9.75 -6.50 9.16
CA GLU A 135 -8.97 -7.64 8.67
C GLU A 135 -7.52 -7.26 8.36
N VAL A 136 -7.29 -6.09 7.75
CA VAL A 136 -5.95 -5.54 7.53
C VAL A 136 -5.20 -5.37 8.86
N MET A 137 -5.82 -4.71 9.85
CA MET A 137 -5.20 -4.53 11.17
C MET A 137 -4.92 -5.86 11.88
N LYS A 138 -5.68 -6.91 11.58
CA LYS A 138 -5.45 -8.26 12.10
C LYS A 138 -4.28 -8.95 11.41
N LYS A 139 -4.13 -8.86 10.07
CA LYS A 139 -2.97 -9.40 9.32
C LYS A 139 -1.67 -8.80 9.87
N TYR A 140 -1.65 -7.49 10.05
CA TYR A 140 -0.45 -6.74 10.45
C TYR A 140 -0.34 -6.48 11.97
N ALA A 141 -1.09 -7.20 12.81
CA ALA A 141 -1.09 -6.98 14.25
C ALA A 141 0.28 -7.22 14.93
N SER A 142 1.13 -8.03 14.29
CA SER A 142 2.47 -8.39 14.77
C SER A 142 3.57 -7.44 14.31
N LEU A 143 3.27 -6.49 13.42
CA LEU A 143 4.19 -5.44 12.98
C LEU A 143 4.35 -4.41 14.08
#